data_AF-A0A6A7L7Y1-F1
#
_entry.id   AF-A0A6A7L7Y1-F1
#
_cell.length_a   1.000
_cell.length_b   1.000
_cell.length_c   1.000
_cell.angle_alpha   90.00
_cell.angle_beta   90.00
_cell.angle_gamma   90.00
#
_symmetry.space_group_name_H-M   'P 1'
#
loop_
_entity.id
_entity.type
_entity.pdbx_description
1 polymer ?
#
loop_
_entity_poly.entity_id
_entity_poly.type
_entity_poly.pdbx_seq_one_letter_code
_entity_poly.pdbx_strand_id
1 'polypeptide(L)'
;MEEPTERMLLRAFDSVIQEEQVRLYEKQRSRIASQFPLVDGGQVTFDLIRLVPGEAVQNLGIILQVILLNYNGGWSLVQRFYSVKNEKEARKTALLAAALNIIGPPLFFLPVMLGRQFLPAPENTRYAYVEMALDLLPVGMTGVMITAMFAATMSALSSEYNVLASVATTDIYQRLFRPKADDRSLVKVGRVFTAVIGLIIMAIAIWITFFPDSPLFNMMVTIYGLAVAPMMLPLLGGLIFRSLTWKGALTGFVVGVISGFTMLGIRTYYLPTIEGLDEDWVTLQFGAYSIFVNVATTALAMLLYTWLEKRDPAEVSKIQRFFERMNSPIEETGGFVQKHDAPAIFHVVGIVIAGVGLMLVTAAFFPEAPSARLINGLAGVVLLLIGWLFARMETSRNDRVST
;
A
#
# COMPACT_ATOMS: atom_id res chain seq x y z
N MET A 1 -8.46 -16.52 -50.92
CA MET A 1 -7.61 -15.89 -51.93
C MET A 1 -7.96 -14.41 -51.90
N GLU A 2 -7.21 -13.60 -51.14
CA GLU A 2 -7.42 -12.14 -51.13
C GLU A 2 -7.06 -11.56 -52.51
N GLU A 3 -7.90 -10.65 -52.99
CA GLU A 3 -7.76 -10.00 -54.30
C GLU A 3 -6.39 -9.30 -54.41
N PRO A 4 -5.76 -9.29 -55.60
CA PRO A 4 -4.45 -8.64 -55.81
C PRO A 4 -4.41 -7.17 -55.36
N THR A 5 -5.54 -6.48 -55.48
CA THR A 5 -5.74 -5.08 -55.12
C THR A 5 -5.73 -4.87 -53.60
N GLU A 6 -6.29 -5.79 -52.83
CA GLU A 6 -6.39 -5.73 -51.38
C GLU A 6 -5.02 -5.96 -50.73
N ARG A 7 -4.23 -6.91 -51.26
CA ARG A 7 -2.83 -7.10 -50.85
C ARG A 7 -1.91 -5.94 -51.21
N MET A 8 -2.19 -5.23 -52.29
CA MET A 8 -1.45 -4.02 -52.68
C MET A 8 -1.78 -2.84 -51.76
N LEU A 9 -3.06 -2.66 -51.40
CA LEU A 9 -3.49 -1.64 -50.46
C LEU A 9 -2.98 -1.89 -49.04
N LEU A 10 -3.03 -3.13 -48.55
CA LEU A 10 -2.48 -3.49 -47.24
C LEU A 10 -0.96 -3.27 -47.17
N ARG A 11 -0.22 -3.64 -48.22
CA ARG A 11 1.24 -3.35 -48.28
C ARG A 11 1.55 -1.87 -48.36
N ALA A 12 0.74 -1.09 -49.09
CA ALA A 12 0.88 0.36 -49.14
C ALA A 12 0.56 1.00 -47.78
N PHE A 13 -0.47 0.52 -47.09
CA PHE A 13 -0.86 0.98 -45.75
C PHE A 13 0.22 0.63 -44.70
N ASP A 14 0.72 -0.60 -44.71
CA ASP A 14 1.82 -1.03 -43.83
C ASP A 14 3.11 -0.24 -44.10
N SER A 15 3.42 0.06 -45.38
CA SER A 15 4.60 0.87 -45.74
C SER A 15 4.46 2.34 -45.33
N VAL A 16 3.27 2.92 -45.43
CA VAL A 16 3.01 4.31 -45.01
C VAL A 16 3.01 4.42 -43.50
N ILE A 17 2.41 3.46 -42.78
CA ILE A 17 2.49 3.40 -41.31
C ILE A 17 3.94 3.21 -40.87
N GLN A 18 4.70 2.30 -41.49
CA GLN A 18 6.12 2.15 -41.15
C GLN A 18 6.94 3.41 -41.44
N GLU A 19 6.78 4.04 -42.60
CA GLU A 19 7.51 5.26 -42.94
C GLU A 19 7.13 6.44 -42.05
N GLU A 20 5.85 6.63 -41.75
CA GLU A 20 5.38 7.73 -40.89
C GLU A 20 5.81 7.51 -39.44
N GLN A 21 5.77 6.27 -38.94
CA GLN A 21 6.25 5.90 -37.61
C GLN A 21 7.78 6.02 -37.51
N VAL A 22 8.53 5.60 -38.53
CA VAL A 22 10.00 5.77 -38.58
C VAL A 22 10.36 7.26 -38.66
N ARG A 23 9.61 8.06 -39.43
CA ARG A 23 9.83 9.50 -39.54
C ARG A 23 9.48 10.24 -38.26
N LEU A 24 8.43 9.82 -37.55
CA LEU A 24 8.04 10.35 -36.24
C LEU A 24 9.08 9.98 -35.17
N TYR A 25 9.54 8.72 -35.19
CA TYR A 25 10.61 8.22 -34.33
C TYR A 25 11.95 8.91 -34.61
N GLU A 26 12.32 9.16 -35.86
CA GLU A 26 13.54 9.89 -36.22
C GLU A 26 13.45 11.37 -35.83
N LYS A 27 12.27 12.00 -35.96
CA LYS A 27 12.02 13.38 -35.54
C LYS A 27 12.02 13.53 -34.01
N GLN A 28 11.50 12.54 -33.28
CA GLN A 28 11.62 12.43 -31.82
C GLN A 28 13.08 12.18 -31.42
N ARG A 29 13.76 11.23 -32.07
CA ARG A 29 15.18 10.91 -31.86
C ARG A 29 16.08 12.12 -32.11
N SER A 30 15.82 12.92 -33.14
CA SER A 30 16.61 14.13 -33.42
C SER A 30 16.35 15.23 -32.39
N ARG A 31 15.11 15.38 -31.89
CA ARG A 31 14.78 16.29 -30.78
C ARG A 31 15.47 15.89 -29.49
N ILE A 32 15.37 14.61 -29.13
CA ILE A 32 16.03 14.00 -27.98
C ILE A 32 17.56 14.16 -28.13
N ALA A 33 18.15 13.76 -29.25
CA ALA A 33 19.60 13.90 -29.49
C ALA A 33 20.09 15.35 -29.44
N SER A 34 19.24 16.35 -29.74
CA SER A 34 19.58 17.77 -29.58
C SER A 34 19.43 18.30 -28.14
N GLN A 35 18.67 17.61 -27.28
CA GLN A 35 18.46 17.93 -25.86
C GLN A 35 19.39 17.17 -24.91
N PHE A 36 20.00 16.08 -25.36
CA PHE A 36 21.07 15.37 -24.64
C PHE A 36 22.42 15.92 -25.10
N PRO A 37 23.03 16.92 -24.42
CA PRO A 37 24.41 17.27 -24.70
C PRO A 37 25.26 16.02 -24.43
N LEU A 38 25.95 15.53 -25.45
CA LEU A 38 27.10 14.65 -25.23
C LEU A 38 28.01 15.39 -24.25
N VAL A 39 28.38 14.68 -23.18
CA VAL A 39 29.12 15.20 -22.04
C VAL A 39 30.47 15.77 -22.49
N ASP A 40 30.48 17.04 -22.86
CA ASP A 40 31.70 17.84 -22.99
C ASP A 40 32.07 18.32 -21.59
N GLY A 41 32.82 17.50 -20.87
CA GLY A 41 33.72 17.91 -19.78
C GLY A 41 33.13 18.60 -18.53
N GLY A 42 31.81 18.79 -18.42
CA GLY A 42 31.16 19.36 -17.24
C GLY A 42 30.64 18.26 -16.31
N GLN A 43 31.06 18.26 -15.05
CA GLN A 43 30.53 17.37 -14.03
C GLN A 43 29.00 17.54 -13.93
N VAL A 44 28.23 16.59 -14.47
CA VAL A 44 26.81 16.44 -14.14
C VAL A 44 26.75 15.92 -12.72
N THR A 45 26.69 16.83 -11.75
CA THR A 45 26.42 16.47 -10.37
C THR A 45 24.97 16.02 -10.30
N PHE A 46 24.73 14.70 -10.31
CA PHE A 46 23.42 14.13 -10.05
C PHE A 46 23.03 14.42 -8.60
N ASP A 47 22.33 15.53 -8.39
CA ASP A 47 21.75 15.83 -7.08
C ASP A 47 20.48 14.99 -6.90
N LEU A 48 20.69 13.70 -6.57
CA LEU A 48 19.65 12.70 -6.31
C LEU A 48 18.59 13.19 -5.31
N ILE A 49 18.95 14.13 -4.44
CA ILE A 49 18.07 14.70 -3.42
C ILE A 49 17.01 15.62 -4.05
N ARG A 50 17.36 16.40 -5.08
CA ARG A 50 16.42 17.29 -5.79
C ARG A 50 15.49 16.56 -6.76
N LEU A 51 15.82 15.32 -7.10
CA LEU A 51 15.03 14.48 -8.00
C LEU A 51 13.79 13.90 -7.32
N VAL A 52 13.81 13.74 -6.00
CA VAL A 52 12.66 13.26 -5.23
C VAL A 52 11.69 14.43 -5.05
N PRO A 53 10.40 14.29 -5.41
CA PRO A 53 9.42 15.35 -5.15
C PRO A 53 9.48 15.76 -3.68
N GLY A 54 9.65 17.06 -3.41
CA GLY A 54 9.78 17.58 -2.05
C GLY A 54 8.63 17.13 -1.16
N GLU A 55 7.43 17.00 -1.72
CA GLU A 55 6.22 16.48 -1.06
C GLU A 55 6.35 15.02 -0.61
N ALA A 56 7.01 14.15 -1.38
CA ALA A 56 7.20 12.75 -1.04
C ALA A 56 8.19 12.58 0.11
N VAL A 57 9.24 13.41 0.13
CA VAL A 57 10.20 13.48 1.25
C VAL A 57 9.53 14.05 2.49
N GLN A 58 8.73 15.11 2.32
CA GLN A 58 8.00 15.76 3.41
C GLN A 58 6.97 14.82 4.06
N ASN A 59 6.31 13.97 3.27
CA ASN A 59 5.25 13.07 3.73
C ASN A 59 5.69 11.60 3.90
N LEU A 60 6.99 11.32 3.88
CA LEU A 60 7.50 9.95 3.92
C LEU A 60 7.01 9.16 5.14
N GLY A 61 6.88 9.81 6.30
CA GLY A 61 6.33 9.17 7.51
C GLY A 61 4.90 8.68 7.38
N ILE A 62 4.08 9.41 6.65
CA ILE A 62 2.69 9.04 6.38
C ILE A 62 2.66 7.87 5.41
N ILE A 63 3.43 7.98 4.32
CA ILE A 63 3.52 6.92 3.31
C ILE A 63 3.97 5.62 3.96
N LEU A 64 5.04 5.66 4.76
CA LEU A 64 5.54 4.48 5.47
C LEU A 64 4.50 3.91 6.45
N GLN A 65 3.76 4.75 7.18
CA GLN A 65 2.72 4.26 8.09
C GLN A 65 1.54 3.61 7.38
N VAL A 66 1.03 4.26 6.33
CA VAL A 66 -0.07 3.70 5.53
C VAL A 66 0.38 2.39 4.92
N ILE A 67 1.60 2.32 4.36
CA ILE A 67 2.18 1.09 3.83
C ILE A 67 2.27 0.03 4.92
N LEU A 68 2.82 0.35 6.10
CA LEU A 68 2.98 -0.63 7.18
C LEU A 68 1.66 -1.20 7.64
N LEU A 69 0.67 -0.36 7.91
CA LEU A 69 -0.64 -0.83 8.35
C LEU A 69 -1.34 -1.61 7.25
N ASN A 70 -1.28 -1.14 6.00
CA ASN A 70 -1.91 -1.80 4.86
C ASN A 70 -1.27 -3.16 4.54
N TYR A 71 0.06 -3.27 4.57
CA TYR A 71 0.76 -4.53 4.28
C TYR A 71 0.56 -5.60 5.35
N ASN A 72 0.42 -5.20 6.63
CA ASN A 72 0.30 -6.15 7.73
C ASN A 72 -1.13 -6.68 7.93
N GLY A 73 -2.16 -6.06 7.34
CA GLY A 73 -3.54 -6.57 7.42
C GLY A 73 -4.29 -6.60 6.10
N GLY A 74 -3.60 -6.37 4.98
CA GLY A 74 -4.16 -6.51 3.63
C GLY A 74 -4.48 -7.96 3.30
N TRP A 75 -5.76 -8.29 3.19
CA TRP A 75 -6.23 -9.65 2.93
C TRP A 75 -5.63 -10.25 1.66
N SER A 76 -5.43 -9.47 0.59
CA SER A 76 -4.85 -9.97 -0.68
C SER A 76 -3.42 -10.49 -0.54
N LEU A 77 -2.66 -9.99 0.44
CA LEU A 77 -1.33 -10.50 0.79
C LEU A 77 -1.43 -11.74 1.69
N VAL A 78 -2.31 -11.70 2.70
CA VAL A 78 -2.56 -12.84 3.60
C VAL A 78 -2.95 -14.10 2.81
N GLN A 79 -3.70 -13.94 1.71
CA GLN A 79 -4.11 -15.08 0.88
C GLN A 79 -2.95 -15.88 0.30
N ARG A 80 -1.83 -15.23 0.04
CA ARG A 80 -0.62 -15.87 -0.51
C ARG A 80 0.07 -16.72 0.56
N PHE A 81 -0.02 -16.34 1.83
CA PHE A 81 0.62 -17.04 2.94
C PHE A 81 -0.10 -18.31 3.39
N TYR A 82 -1.42 -18.44 3.17
CA TYR A 82 -2.11 -19.71 3.45
C TYR A 82 -2.08 -20.69 2.26
N SER A 83 -1.66 -20.24 1.08
CA SER A 83 -1.63 -21.05 -0.15
C SER A 83 -0.32 -21.83 -0.31
N VAL A 84 0.59 -21.74 0.66
CA VAL A 84 1.88 -22.46 0.70
C VAL A 84 1.80 -23.63 1.66
N LYS A 85 2.64 -24.64 1.42
CA LYS A 85 2.56 -25.93 2.11
C LYS A 85 2.90 -25.86 3.60
N ASN A 86 3.83 -24.99 3.98
CA ASN A 86 4.37 -24.90 5.34
C ASN A 86 4.99 -23.52 5.61
N GLU A 87 5.32 -23.25 6.86
CA GLU A 87 5.86 -21.97 7.33
C GLU A 87 7.20 -21.59 6.66
N LYS A 88 8.02 -22.58 6.30
CA LYS A 88 9.30 -22.35 5.63
C LYS A 88 9.10 -21.74 4.24
N GLU A 89 8.15 -22.27 3.47
CA GLU A 89 7.81 -21.73 2.16
C GLU A 89 7.06 -20.38 2.27
N ALA A 90 6.26 -20.18 3.32
CA ALA A 90 5.67 -18.86 3.63
C ALA A 90 6.74 -17.79 3.85
N ARG A 91 7.80 -18.10 4.61
CA ARG A 91 8.92 -17.19 4.85
C ARG A 91 9.68 -16.83 3.58
N LYS A 92 9.92 -17.81 2.69
CA LYS A 92 10.55 -17.53 1.38
C LYS A 92 9.68 -16.60 0.54
N THR A 93 8.36 -16.84 0.53
CA THR A 93 7.40 -15.98 -0.17
C THR A 93 7.44 -14.55 0.38
N ALA A 94 7.50 -14.38 1.71
CA ALA A 94 7.64 -13.06 2.33
C ALA A 94 8.95 -12.37 1.93
N LEU A 95 10.08 -13.08 1.96
CA LEU A 95 11.39 -12.51 1.61
C LEU A 95 11.46 -12.10 0.14
N LEU A 96 10.92 -12.91 -0.77
CA LEU A 96 10.84 -12.58 -2.18
C LEU A 96 9.95 -11.35 -2.40
N ALA A 97 8.78 -11.30 -1.76
CA ALA A 97 7.88 -10.15 -1.84
C ALA A 97 8.54 -8.87 -1.30
N ALA A 98 9.28 -8.96 -0.19
CA ALA A 98 10.01 -7.83 0.38
C ALA A 98 11.11 -7.34 -0.57
N ALA A 99 11.91 -8.24 -1.16
CA ALA A 99 12.96 -7.89 -2.11
C ALA A 99 12.38 -7.19 -3.36
N LEU A 100 11.29 -7.72 -3.92
CA LEU A 100 10.62 -7.13 -5.07
C LEU A 100 10.00 -5.76 -4.75
N ASN A 101 9.47 -5.55 -3.55
CA ASN A 101 8.94 -4.26 -3.11
C ASN A 101 10.01 -3.21 -2.85
N ILE A 102 11.24 -3.60 -2.56
CA ILE A 102 12.37 -2.67 -2.44
C ILE A 102 12.87 -2.27 -3.84
N ILE A 103 12.91 -3.22 -4.78
CA ILE A 103 13.44 -2.99 -6.14
C ILE A 103 12.42 -2.29 -7.04
N GLY A 104 11.13 -2.60 -6.89
CA GLY A 104 10.06 -2.14 -7.76
C GLY A 104 9.90 -0.61 -7.82
N PRO A 105 9.75 0.10 -6.69
CA PRO A 105 9.57 1.55 -6.70
C PRO A 105 10.75 2.30 -7.35
N PRO A 106 12.04 2.05 -7.01
CA PRO A 106 13.14 2.66 -7.74
C PRO A 106 13.09 2.39 -9.25
N LEU A 107 12.78 1.17 -9.67
CA LEU A 107 12.66 0.81 -11.08
C LEU A 107 11.56 1.62 -11.81
N PHE A 108 10.48 1.96 -11.11
CA PHE A 108 9.35 2.68 -11.68
C PHE A 108 9.48 4.22 -11.58
N PHE A 109 10.03 4.73 -10.47
CA PHE A 109 10.15 6.18 -10.24
C PHE A 109 11.41 6.78 -10.86
N LEU A 110 12.55 6.08 -10.84
CA LEU A 110 13.82 6.65 -11.32
C LEU A 110 13.79 7.05 -12.79
N PRO A 111 13.21 6.28 -13.74
CA PRO A 111 13.13 6.71 -15.12
C PRO A 111 12.40 8.04 -15.27
N VAL A 112 11.25 8.20 -14.59
CA VAL A 112 10.45 9.44 -14.64
C VAL A 112 11.15 10.62 -13.99
N MET A 113 11.82 10.37 -12.86
CA MET A 113 12.58 11.40 -12.17
C MET A 113 13.76 11.89 -13.03
N LEU A 114 14.54 10.97 -13.60
CA LEU A 114 15.68 11.30 -14.45
C LEU A 114 15.22 11.95 -15.77
N GLY A 115 14.19 11.42 -16.40
CA GLY A 115 13.67 11.94 -17.66
C GLY A 115 13.14 13.37 -17.53
N ARG A 116 12.68 13.80 -16.34
CA ARG A 116 12.27 15.20 -16.08
C ARG A 116 13.41 16.22 -16.25
N GLN A 117 14.67 15.78 -16.22
CA GLN A 117 15.81 16.67 -16.49
C GLN A 117 16.05 16.88 -17.99
N PHE A 118 15.57 15.97 -18.83
CA PHE A 118 15.84 15.95 -20.27
C PHE A 118 14.60 16.24 -21.12
N LEU A 119 13.40 16.00 -20.57
CA LEU A 119 12.12 16.17 -21.23
C LEU A 119 11.34 17.35 -20.62
N PRO A 120 10.53 18.07 -21.42
CA PRO A 120 9.63 19.09 -20.90
C PRO A 120 8.69 18.49 -19.85
N ALA A 121 8.24 19.33 -18.91
CA ALA A 121 7.30 18.89 -17.89
C ALA A 121 5.99 18.38 -18.56
N PRO A 122 5.47 17.22 -18.14
CA PRO A 122 4.24 16.66 -18.70
C PRO A 122 3.07 17.61 -18.44
N GLU A 123 2.17 17.76 -19.41
CA GLU A 123 0.95 18.56 -19.25
C GLU A 123 0.06 18.01 -18.13
N ASN A 124 0.10 16.69 -17.92
CA ASN A 124 -0.60 16.03 -16.85
C ASN A 124 0.32 15.05 -16.11
N THR A 125 0.58 15.33 -14.83
CA THR A 125 1.44 14.48 -13.98
C THR A 125 0.92 13.04 -13.82
N ARG A 126 -0.37 12.77 -14.10
CA ARG A 126 -0.94 11.41 -14.11
C ARG A 126 -0.39 10.55 -15.24
N TYR A 127 -0.06 11.15 -16.38
CA TYR A 127 0.38 10.42 -17.57
C TYR A 127 1.89 10.49 -17.78
N ALA A 128 2.63 11.13 -16.86
CA ALA A 128 4.07 11.36 -16.95
C ALA A 128 4.89 10.11 -17.31
N TYR A 129 4.59 8.96 -16.71
CA TYR A 129 5.30 7.70 -17.01
C TYR A 129 5.03 7.22 -18.45
N VAL A 130 3.77 7.32 -18.89
CA VAL A 130 3.36 6.87 -20.22
C VAL A 130 3.87 7.82 -21.28
N GLU A 131 3.71 9.14 -21.09
CA GLU A 131 4.23 10.17 -22.01
C GLU A 131 5.74 10.01 -22.22
N MET A 132 6.51 9.87 -21.14
CA MET A 132 7.96 9.65 -21.23
C MET A 132 8.31 8.38 -22.00
N ALA A 133 7.58 7.30 -21.75
CA ALA A 133 7.84 6.05 -22.44
C ALA A 133 7.46 6.12 -23.93
N LEU A 134 6.38 6.84 -24.28
CA LEU A 134 6.02 7.10 -25.68
C LEU A 134 7.09 7.92 -26.41
N ASP A 135 7.77 8.84 -25.71
CA ASP A 135 8.83 9.65 -26.30
C ASP A 135 10.17 8.91 -26.40
N LEU A 136 10.52 8.05 -25.43
CA LEU A 136 11.84 7.43 -25.34
C LEU A 136 11.91 6.02 -25.95
N LEU A 137 10.81 5.26 -25.97
CA LEU A 137 10.82 3.86 -26.40
C LEU A 137 10.55 3.72 -27.92
N PRO A 138 11.23 2.77 -28.60
CA PRO A 138 10.87 2.41 -29.96
C PRO A 138 9.50 1.73 -30.01
N VAL A 139 8.81 1.86 -31.14
CA VAL A 139 7.41 1.43 -31.36
C VAL A 139 7.07 0.03 -30.83
N GLY A 140 7.97 -0.96 -30.98
CA GLY A 140 7.77 -2.31 -30.46
C GLY A 140 7.84 -2.40 -28.93
N MET A 141 8.76 -1.66 -28.30
CA MET A 141 8.88 -1.64 -26.83
C MET A 141 7.74 -0.87 -26.18
N THR A 142 7.20 0.14 -26.84
CA THR A 142 6.01 0.86 -26.40
C THR A 142 4.80 -0.07 -26.29
N GLY A 143 4.57 -0.92 -27.30
CA GLY A 143 3.50 -1.92 -27.26
C GLY A 143 3.68 -2.95 -26.15
N VAL A 144 4.92 -3.40 -25.92
CA VAL A 144 5.25 -4.30 -24.79
C VAL A 144 4.97 -3.63 -23.45
N MET A 145 5.36 -2.36 -23.28
CA MET A 145 5.11 -1.61 -22.05
C MET A 145 3.61 -1.49 -21.77
N ILE A 146 2.82 -1.04 -22.74
CA ILE A 146 1.37 -0.86 -22.56
C ILE A 146 0.72 -2.21 -22.19
N THR A 147 1.10 -3.28 -22.88
CA THR A 147 0.61 -4.64 -22.57
C THR A 147 1.01 -5.08 -21.16
N ALA A 148 2.25 -4.81 -20.74
CA ALA A 148 2.73 -5.13 -19.40
C ALA A 148 1.98 -4.34 -18.31
N MET A 149 1.66 -3.06 -18.56
CA MET A 149 0.86 -2.24 -17.65
C MET A 149 -0.55 -2.83 -17.49
N PHE A 150 -1.22 -3.19 -18.59
CA PHE A 150 -2.52 -3.85 -18.54
C PHE A 150 -2.46 -5.19 -17.79
N ALA A 151 -1.45 -6.02 -18.05
CA ALA A 151 -1.26 -7.29 -17.36
C ALA A 151 -1.04 -7.10 -15.84
N ALA A 152 -0.23 -6.12 -15.44
CA ALA A 152 0.00 -5.78 -14.04
C ALA A 152 -1.28 -5.30 -13.35
N THR A 153 -2.05 -4.41 -14.00
CA THR A 153 -3.34 -3.93 -13.47
C THR A 153 -4.35 -5.07 -13.34
N MET A 154 -4.48 -5.93 -14.34
CA MET A 154 -5.39 -7.09 -14.29
C MET A 154 -5.00 -8.07 -13.17
N SER A 155 -3.71 -8.29 -12.95
CA SER A 155 -3.21 -9.14 -11.85
C SER A 155 -3.57 -8.58 -10.46
N ALA A 156 -3.44 -7.26 -10.28
CA ALA A 156 -3.82 -6.60 -9.03
C ALA A 156 -5.33 -6.66 -8.80
N LEU A 157 -6.13 -6.32 -9.82
CA LEU A 157 -7.59 -6.36 -9.75
C LEU A 157 -8.12 -7.77 -9.47
N SER A 158 -7.56 -8.79 -10.12
CA SER A 158 -7.96 -10.19 -9.88
C SER A 158 -7.74 -10.62 -8.42
N SER A 159 -6.69 -10.14 -7.76
CA SER A 159 -6.41 -10.47 -6.36
C SER A 159 -7.44 -9.82 -5.43
N GLU A 160 -7.72 -8.54 -5.63
CA GLU A 160 -8.69 -7.80 -4.81
C GLU A 160 -10.13 -8.29 -5.03
N TYR A 161 -10.50 -8.60 -6.27
CA TYR A 161 -11.83 -9.15 -6.59
C TYR A 161 -12.05 -10.52 -5.96
N ASN A 162 -11.00 -11.36 -5.92
CA ASN A 162 -11.06 -12.66 -5.27
C ASN A 162 -11.26 -12.52 -3.75
N VAL A 163 -10.55 -11.59 -3.10
CA VAL A 163 -10.73 -11.30 -1.67
C VAL A 163 -12.15 -10.84 -1.38
N LEU A 164 -12.62 -9.82 -2.09
CA LEU A 164 -13.95 -9.25 -1.85
C LEU A 164 -15.07 -10.28 -2.10
N ALA A 165 -14.95 -11.06 -3.18
CA ALA A 165 -15.90 -12.12 -3.47
C ALA A 165 -15.85 -13.24 -2.42
N SER A 166 -14.67 -13.61 -1.92
CA SER A 166 -14.52 -14.58 -0.83
C SER A 166 -15.22 -14.09 0.43
N VAL A 167 -14.95 -12.86 0.88
CA VAL A 167 -15.59 -12.27 2.07
C VAL A 167 -17.11 -12.18 1.89
N ALA A 168 -17.59 -11.72 0.74
CA ALA A 168 -19.02 -11.68 0.44
C ALA A 168 -19.67 -13.08 0.47
N THR A 169 -18.93 -14.10 0.06
CA THR A 169 -19.43 -15.48 0.01
C THR A 169 -19.40 -16.17 1.37
N THR A 170 -18.29 -16.10 2.11
CA THR A 170 -18.12 -16.82 3.38
C THR A 170 -18.69 -16.04 4.56
N ASP A 171 -18.37 -14.75 4.65
CA ASP A 171 -18.62 -13.96 5.85
C ASP A 171 -20.03 -13.34 5.84
N ILE A 172 -20.58 -13.11 4.65
CA ILE A 172 -21.93 -12.60 4.46
C ILE A 172 -22.87 -13.73 4.05
N TYR A 173 -22.72 -14.29 2.85
CA TYR A 173 -23.70 -15.25 2.31
C TYR A 173 -23.79 -16.54 3.12
N GLN A 174 -22.68 -17.25 3.32
CA GLN A 174 -22.68 -18.51 4.06
C GLN A 174 -23.05 -18.27 5.53
N ARG A 175 -22.41 -17.32 6.20
CA ARG A 175 -22.62 -17.09 7.63
C ARG A 175 -24.03 -16.59 7.98
N LEU A 176 -24.61 -15.67 7.20
CA LEU A 176 -25.88 -15.02 7.53
C LEU A 176 -27.09 -15.66 6.83
N PHE A 177 -26.94 -16.09 5.58
CA PHE A 177 -28.07 -16.52 4.76
C PHE A 177 -28.13 -18.03 4.57
N ARG A 178 -26.99 -18.72 4.42
CA ARG A 178 -26.97 -20.16 4.14
C ARG A 178 -25.81 -20.90 4.82
N PRO A 179 -25.89 -21.16 6.15
CA PRO A 179 -24.79 -21.77 6.91
C PRO A 179 -24.39 -23.18 6.45
N LYS A 180 -25.30 -23.89 5.80
CA LYS A 180 -25.10 -25.26 5.28
C LYS A 180 -24.96 -25.31 3.75
N ALA A 181 -24.52 -24.21 3.14
CA ALA A 181 -24.25 -24.17 1.71
C ALA A 181 -23.11 -25.15 1.34
N ASP A 182 -23.28 -25.90 0.27
CA ASP A 182 -22.25 -26.78 -0.28
C ASP A 182 -21.20 -25.97 -1.08
N ASP A 183 -19.97 -26.47 -1.16
CA ASP A 183 -18.85 -25.77 -1.80
C ASP A 183 -19.13 -25.39 -3.26
N ARG A 184 -19.86 -26.22 -4.01
CA ARG A 184 -20.21 -25.90 -5.41
C ARG A 184 -21.17 -24.72 -5.48
N SER A 185 -22.12 -24.61 -4.55
CA SER A 185 -22.99 -23.43 -4.46
C SER A 185 -22.20 -22.18 -4.07
N LEU A 186 -21.24 -22.29 -3.14
CA LEU A 186 -20.39 -21.18 -2.72
C LEU A 186 -19.56 -20.65 -3.88
N VAL A 187 -18.96 -21.51 -4.70
CA VAL A 187 -18.20 -21.09 -5.90
C VAL A 187 -19.09 -20.36 -6.90
N LYS A 188 -20.33 -20.86 -7.14
CA LYS A 188 -21.28 -20.19 -8.04
C LYS A 188 -21.65 -18.80 -7.53
N VAL A 189 -21.96 -18.69 -6.25
CA VAL A 189 -22.29 -17.42 -5.60
C VAL A 189 -21.09 -16.46 -5.61
N GLY A 190 -19.89 -16.96 -5.36
CA GLY A 190 -18.65 -16.20 -5.47
C GLY A 190 -18.45 -15.59 -6.85
N ARG A 191 -18.66 -16.35 -7.93
CA ARG A 191 -18.58 -15.82 -9.31
C ARG A 191 -19.59 -14.70 -9.57
N VAL A 192 -20.80 -14.82 -9.02
CA VAL A 192 -21.83 -13.77 -9.11
C VAL A 192 -21.38 -12.53 -8.35
N PHE A 193 -20.87 -12.67 -7.11
CA PHE A 193 -20.32 -11.55 -6.35
C PHE A 193 -19.15 -10.89 -7.07
N THR A 194 -18.22 -11.65 -7.66
CA THR A 194 -17.13 -11.10 -8.47
C THR A 194 -17.66 -10.23 -9.61
N ALA A 195 -18.66 -10.71 -10.35
CA ALA A 195 -19.26 -9.94 -11.46
C ALA A 195 -19.94 -8.65 -10.96
N VAL A 196 -20.73 -8.74 -9.88
CA VAL A 196 -21.42 -7.57 -9.31
C VAL A 196 -20.43 -6.54 -8.77
N ILE A 197 -19.41 -6.97 -8.02
CA ILE A 197 -18.37 -6.10 -7.47
C ILE A 197 -17.56 -5.45 -8.61
N GLY A 198 -17.23 -6.21 -9.65
CA GLY A 198 -16.55 -5.69 -10.84
C GLY A 198 -17.37 -4.61 -11.56
N LEU A 199 -18.69 -4.80 -11.71
CA LEU A 199 -19.58 -3.79 -12.29
C LEU A 199 -19.64 -2.51 -11.45
N ILE A 200 -19.70 -2.63 -10.13
CA ILE A 200 -19.70 -1.48 -9.21
C ILE A 200 -18.38 -0.71 -9.32
N ILE A 201 -17.24 -1.42 -9.28
CA ILE A 201 -15.92 -0.80 -9.37
C ILE A 201 -15.72 -0.12 -10.73
N MET A 202 -16.19 -0.74 -11.82
CA MET A 202 -16.17 -0.13 -13.15
C MET A 202 -17.03 1.13 -13.22
N ALA A 203 -18.23 1.12 -12.63
CA ALA A 203 -19.09 2.30 -12.56
C ALA A 203 -18.43 3.45 -11.78
N ILE A 204 -17.79 3.15 -10.64
CA ILE A 204 -17.03 4.13 -9.84
C ILE A 204 -15.83 4.66 -10.63
N ALA A 205 -15.08 3.78 -11.32
CA ALA A 205 -13.94 4.18 -12.13
C ALA A 205 -14.34 5.16 -13.25
N ILE A 206 -15.44 4.87 -13.96
CA ILE A 206 -16.01 5.78 -14.97
C ILE A 206 -16.45 7.09 -14.30
N TRP A 207 -17.11 7.02 -13.14
CA TRP A 207 -17.57 8.21 -12.42
C TRP A 207 -16.41 9.16 -12.04
N ILE A 208 -15.27 8.61 -11.61
CA ILE A 208 -14.08 9.40 -11.28
C ILE A 208 -13.51 10.15 -12.51
N THR A 209 -13.72 9.64 -13.73
CA THR A 209 -13.24 10.35 -14.94
C THR A 209 -13.91 11.69 -15.18
N PHE A 210 -15.09 11.93 -14.58
CA PHE A 210 -15.78 13.22 -14.65
C PHE A 210 -15.18 14.29 -13.70
N PHE A 211 -14.21 13.93 -12.84
CA PHE A 211 -13.53 14.84 -11.91
C PHE A 211 -12.01 14.86 -12.15
N PRO A 212 -11.55 15.44 -13.28
CA PRO A 212 -10.14 15.37 -13.70
C PRO A 212 -9.17 16.14 -12.81
N ASP A 213 -9.66 17.09 -12.00
CA ASP A 213 -8.80 18.10 -11.35
C ASP A 213 -8.07 17.60 -10.08
N SER A 214 -8.46 16.45 -9.52
CA SER A 214 -7.89 15.95 -8.25
C SER A 214 -7.04 14.69 -8.43
N PRO A 215 -5.71 14.72 -8.19
CA PRO A 215 -4.81 13.57 -8.40
C PRO A 215 -5.34 12.27 -7.74
N LEU A 216 -5.46 11.19 -8.51
CA LEU A 216 -5.98 9.90 -8.00
C LEU A 216 -5.21 9.39 -6.78
N PHE A 217 -3.91 9.64 -6.77
CA PHE A 217 -3.03 9.29 -5.66
C PHE A 217 -3.47 9.98 -4.36
N ASN A 218 -3.81 11.27 -4.41
CA ASN A 218 -4.24 12.03 -3.23
C ASN A 218 -5.60 11.54 -2.71
N MET A 219 -6.51 11.16 -3.62
CA MET A 219 -7.78 10.52 -3.22
C MET A 219 -7.52 9.17 -2.53
N MET A 220 -6.65 8.33 -3.11
CA MET A 220 -6.28 7.04 -2.53
C MET A 220 -5.70 7.21 -1.13
N VAL A 221 -4.71 8.10 -0.97
CA VAL A 221 -4.07 8.40 0.33
C VAL A 221 -5.09 8.91 1.34
N THR A 222 -6.04 9.75 0.92
CA THR A 222 -7.09 10.28 1.80
C THR A 222 -8.02 9.17 2.30
N ILE A 223 -8.50 8.30 1.41
CA ILE A 223 -9.38 7.17 1.76
C ILE A 223 -8.62 6.17 2.65
N TYR A 224 -7.36 5.88 2.33
CA TYR A 224 -6.53 4.97 3.12
C TYR A 224 -6.23 5.56 4.49
N GLY A 225 -5.91 6.85 4.54
CA GLY A 225 -5.70 7.59 5.79
C GLY A 225 -6.90 7.57 6.73
N LEU A 226 -8.11 7.54 6.18
CA LEU A 226 -9.37 7.42 6.91
C LEU A 226 -9.62 6.01 7.45
N ALA A 227 -9.44 4.99 6.60
CA ALA A 227 -9.97 3.66 6.86
C ALA A 227 -8.93 2.68 7.41
N VAL A 228 -7.65 2.84 7.06
CA VAL A 228 -6.62 1.84 7.36
C VAL A 228 -6.37 1.75 8.86
N ALA A 229 -6.23 2.87 9.57
CA ALA A 229 -5.95 2.82 11.01
C ALA A 229 -7.07 2.16 11.85
N PRO A 230 -8.36 2.57 11.74
CA PRO A 230 -9.43 1.95 12.52
C PRO A 230 -9.61 0.47 12.22
N MET A 231 -9.36 0.03 10.99
CA MET A 231 -9.48 -1.37 10.62
C MET A 231 -8.27 -2.21 11.06
N MET A 232 -7.05 -1.70 10.84
CA MET A 232 -5.83 -2.48 11.03
C MET A 232 -5.34 -2.49 12.47
N LEU A 233 -5.48 -1.39 13.23
CA LEU A 233 -4.98 -1.33 14.61
C LEU A 233 -5.66 -2.35 15.54
N PRO A 234 -6.99 -2.55 15.52
CA PRO A 234 -7.64 -3.59 16.30
C PRO A 234 -7.23 -5.00 15.86
N LEU A 235 -7.08 -5.23 14.56
CA LEU A 235 -6.65 -6.52 14.01
C LEU A 235 -5.23 -6.87 14.48
N LEU A 236 -4.26 -5.98 14.24
CA LEU A 236 -2.87 -6.15 14.66
C LEU A 236 -2.76 -6.20 16.18
N GLY A 237 -3.50 -5.34 16.88
CA GLY A 237 -3.56 -5.32 18.33
C GLY A 237 -4.04 -6.65 18.91
N GLY A 238 -5.04 -7.29 18.30
CA GLY A 238 -5.54 -8.61 18.74
C GLY A 238 -4.58 -9.77 18.46
N LEU A 239 -3.77 -9.67 17.40
CA LEU A 239 -2.73 -10.66 17.08
C LEU A 239 -1.49 -10.53 17.99
N ILE A 240 -1.22 -9.32 18.47
CA ILE A 240 -0.02 -8.98 19.24
C ILE A 240 -0.29 -9.02 20.74
N PHE A 241 -1.35 -8.37 21.22
CA PHE A 241 -1.59 -8.16 22.65
C PHE A 241 -2.60 -9.15 23.21
N ARG A 242 -2.15 -10.03 24.12
CA ARG A 242 -3.01 -10.95 24.89
C ARG A 242 -3.99 -10.23 25.83
N SER A 243 -3.72 -8.97 26.12
CA SER A 243 -4.54 -8.13 26.99
C SER A 243 -5.73 -7.50 26.28
N LEU A 244 -5.76 -7.49 24.95
CA LEU A 244 -6.76 -6.77 24.17
C LEU A 244 -8.11 -7.50 24.19
N THR A 245 -9.17 -6.79 24.57
CA THR A 245 -10.55 -7.29 24.57
C THR A 245 -11.25 -6.95 23.27
N TRP A 246 -12.29 -7.72 22.91
CA TRP A 246 -13.06 -7.42 21.70
C TRP A 246 -13.81 -6.08 21.80
N LYS A 247 -14.21 -5.66 23.01
CA LYS A 247 -14.84 -4.35 23.23
C LYS A 247 -13.84 -3.21 23.12
N GLY A 248 -12.61 -3.41 23.58
CA GLY A 248 -11.52 -2.46 23.35
C GLY A 248 -11.23 -2.30 21.87
N ALA A 249 -11.10 -3.41 21.14
CA ALA A 249 -10.94 -3.43 19.69
C ALA A 249 -12.09 -2.69 18.97
N LEU A 250 -13.34 -2.97 19.33
CA LEU A 250 -14.52 -2.31 18.75
C LEU A 250 -14.56 -0.81 19.07
N THR A 251 -14.22 -0.42 20.31
CA THR A 251 -14.16 0.99 20.72
C THR A 251 -13.09 1.73 19.92
N GLY A 252 -11.92 1.13 19.75
CA GLY A 252 -10.86 1.64 18.87
C GLY A 252 -11.35 1.86 17.44
N PHE A 253 -11.97 0.85 16.85
CA PHE A 253 -12.55 0.94 15.50
C PHE A 253 -13.56 2.10 15.38
N VAL A 254 -14.55 2.18 16.28
CA VAL A 254 -15.60 3.21 16.22
C VAL A 254 -15.01 4.61 16.40
N VAL A 255 -14.17 4.82 17.42
CA VAL A 255 -13.54 6.12 17.68
C VAL A 255 -12.61 6.51 16.53
N GLY A 256 -11.88 5.56 15.96
CA GLY A 256 -11.02 5.78 14.80
C GLY A 256 -11.82 6.18 13.56
N VAL A 257 -12.93 5.52 13.26
CA VAL A 257 -13.81 5.91 12.15
C VAL A 257 -14.35 7.32 12.36
N ILE A 258 -14.84 7.64 13.57
CA ILE A 258 -15.35 8.98 13.90
C ILE A 258 -14.25 10.03 13.74
N SER A 259 -13.06 9.79 14.31
CA SER A 259 -11.89 10.68 14.19
C SER A 259 -11.55 10.95 12.73
N GLY A 260 -11.55 9.91 11.91
CA GLY A 260 -11.18 10.01 10.51
C GLY A 260 -12.17 10.86 9.72
N PHE A 261 -13.47 10.60 9.88
CA PHE A 261 -14.51 11.41 9.22
C PHE A 261 -14.51 12.86 9.74
N THR A 262 -14.21 13.06 11.02
CA THR A 262 -14.10 14.39 11.62
C THR A 262 -12.94 15.17 11.00
N MET A 263 -11.77 14.55 10.86
CA MET A 263 -10.61 15.19 10.25
C MET A 263 -10.83 15.46 8.76
N LEU A 264 -11.49 14.54 8.04
CA LEU A 264 -11.89 14.78 6.65
C LEU A 264 -12.86 15.97 6.56
N GLY A 265 -13.85 16.04 7.46
CA GLY A 265 -14.79 17.15 7.53
C GLY A 265 -14.10 18.49 7.81
N ILE A 266 -13.15 18.52 8.75
CA ILE A 266 -12.34 19.72 9.04
C ILE A 266 -11.56 20.14 7.80
N ARG A 267 -10.89 19.19 7.12
CA ARG A 267 -10.12 19.46 5.90
C ARG A 267 -10.97 20.02 4.77
N THR A 268 -12.15 19.46 4.56
CA THR A 268 -12.98 19.76 3.38
C THR A 268 -13.90 20.96 3.59
N TYR A 269 -14.45 21.15 4.80
CA TYR A 269 -15.49 22.15 5.03
C TYR A 269 -15.05 23.32 5.91
N TYR A 270 -14.09 23.12 6.82
CA TYR A 270 -13.70 24.16 7.77
C TYR A 270 -12.44 24.91 7.31
N LEU A 271 -11.35 24.21 7.04
CA LEU A 271 -10.08 24.85 6.66
C LEU A 271 -10.15 25.74 5.42
N PRO A 272 -10.90 25.40 4.35
CA PRO A 272 -11.03 26.27 3.18
C PRO A 272 -11.82 27.56 3.45
N THR A 273 -12.55 27.66 4.57
CA THR A 273 -13.29 28.89 4.93
C THR A 273 -12.42 29.94 5.59
N ILE A 274 -11.18 29.59 5.96
CA ILE A 274 -10.24 30.51 6.60
C ILE A 274 -9.50 31.27 5.49
N GLU A 275 -9.79 32.56 5.33
CA GLU A 275 -9.11 33.41 4.36
C GLU A 275 -7.60 33.47 4.62
N GLY A 276 -6.80 33.28 3.56
CA GLY A 276 -5.34 33.33 3.62
C GLY A 276 -4.66 32.02 4.02
N LEU A 277 -5.40 30.92 4.21
CA LEU A 277 -4.80 29.60 4.37
C LEU A 277 -4.30 29.04 3.03
N ASP A 278 -3.10 28.48 3.05
CA ASP A 278 -2.48 27.85 1.90
C ASP A 278 -3.15 26.50 1.57
N GLU A 279 -3.68 26.36 0.36
CA GLU A 279 -4.40 25.15 -0.09
C GLU A 279 -3.50 23.90 -0.15
N ASP A 280 -2.22 24.07 -0.48
CA ASP A 280 -1.25 22.98 -0.52
C ASP A 280 -0.93 22.50 0.89
N TRP A 281 -0.85 23.42 1.85
CA TRP A 281 -0.71 23.09 3.26
C TRP A 281 -1.92 22.30 3.78
N VAL A 282 -3.15 22.71 3.45
CA VAL A 282 -4.38 21.98 3.84
C VAL A 282 -4.41 20.57 3.23
N THR A 283 -4.00 20.46 1.98
CA THR A 283 -4.08 19.19 1.25
C THR A 283 -2.98 18.22 1.70
N LEU A 284 -1.75 18.70 1.83
CA LEU A 284 -0.58 17.87 2.08
C LEU A 284 -0.28 17.75 3.58
N GLN A 285 -0.07 18.88 4.27
CA GLN A 285 0.39 18.88 5.67
C GLN A 285 -0.74 18.55 6.63
N PHE A 286 -1.93 19.16 6.48
CA PHE A 286 -3.08 18.80 7.32
C PHE A 286 -3.59 17.39 7.01
N GLY A 287 -3.61 17.00 5.72
CA GLY A 287 -3.86 15.62 5.32
C GLY A 287 -2.94 14.64 6.03
N ALA A 288 -1.65 14.95 6.11
CA ALA A 288 -0.69 14.17 6.88
C ALA A 288 -1.01 14.11 8.38
N TYR A 289 -1.23 15.26 9.03
CA TYR A 289 -1.57 15.32 10.45
C TYR A 289 -2.84 14.54 10.79
N SER A 290 -3.84 14.59 9.91
CA SER A 290 -5.10 13.88 10.11
C SER A 290 -4.92 12.38 10.29
N ILE A 291 -4.00 11.78 9.52
CA ILE A 291 -3.72 10.34 9.55
C ILE A 291 -3.03 9.97 10.87
N PHE A 292 -2.05 10.76 11.31
CA PHE A 292 -1.41 10.56 12.61
C PHE A 292 -2.39 10.66 13.77
N VAL A 293 -3.23 11.69 13.77
CA VAL A 293 -4.25 11.86 14.79
C VAL A 293 -5.24 10.70 14.76
N ASN A 294 -5.59 10.22 13.58
CA ASN A 294 -6.48 9.06 13.43
C ASN A 294 -5.88 7.77 14.01
N VAL A 295 -4.61 7.48 13.70
CA VAL A 295 -3.86 6.34 14.26
C VAL A 295 -3.76 6.47 15.78
N ALA A 296 -3.38 7.63 16.29
CA ALA A 296 -3.20 7.87 17.71
C ALA A 296 -4.52 7.75 18.48
N THR A 297 -5.59 8.38 18.00
CA THR A 297 -6.91 8.32 18.65
C THR A 297 -7.49 6.92 18.64
N THR A 298 -7.36 6.18 17.52
CA THR A 298 -7.75 4.77 17.44
C THR A 298 -7.01 3.92 18.48
N ALA A 299 -5.69 4.03 18.53
CA ALA A 299 -4.86 3.26 19.45
C ALA A 299 -5.16 3.62 20.91
N LEU A 300 -5.26 4.92 21.23
CA LEU A 300 -5.56 5.39 22.58
C LEU A 300 -6.93 4.93 23.04
N ALA A 301 -7.98 5.10 22.22
CA ALA A 301 -9.33 4.65 22.56
C ALA A 301 -9.39 3.14 22.80
N MET A 302 -8.73 2.37 21.93
CA MET A 302 -8.62 0.93 22.05
C MET A 302 -7.96 0.50 23.36
N LEU A 303 -6.79 1.09 23.67
CA LEU A 303 -6.00 0.74 24.85
C LEU A 303 -6.64 1.24 26.15
N LEU A 304 -7.19 2.45 26.17
CA LEU A 304 -7.88 3.02 27.33
C LEU A 304 -9.09 2.17 27.71
N TYR A 305 -9.93 1.79 26.74
CA TYR A 305 -11.07 0.94 27.02
C TYR A 305 -10.64 -0.42 27.56
N THR A 306 -9.64 -1.04 26.92
CA THR A 306 -9.06 -2.32 27.35
C THR A 306 -8.49 -2.26 28.77
N TRP A 307 -7.92 -1.13 29.16
CA TRP A 307 -7.35 -0.91 30.50
C TRP A 307 -8.42 -0.68 31.56
N LEU A 308 -9.49 0.04 31.22
CA LEU A 308 -10.60 0.33 32.12
C LEU A 308 -11.56 -0.87 32.28
N GLU A 309 -11.62 -1.74 31.28
CA GLU A 309 -12.51 -2.90 31.29
C GLU A 309 -12.07 -3.96 32.31
N LYS A 310 -13.00 -4.36 33.19
CA LYS A 310 -12.85 -5.54 34.03
C LYS A 310 -12.98 -6.78 33.16
N ARG A 311 -11.90 -7.56 33.04
CA ARG A 311 -11.84 -8.74 32.18
C ARG A 311 -12.67 -9.88 32.73
N ASP A 312 -13.55 -10.44 31.90
CA ASP A 312 -14.24 -11.68 32.17
C ASP A 312 -13.24 -12.86 32.09
N PRO A 313 -13.13 -13.71 33.13
CA PRO A 313 -12.29 -14.92 33.09
C PRO A 313 -12.54 -15.80 31.85
N ALA A 314 -13.79 -15.89 31.37
CA ALA A 314 -14.13 -16.69 30.19
C ALA A 314 -13.53 -16.12 28.90
N GLU A 315 -13.41 -14.80 28.79
CA GLU A 315 -12.77 -14.12 27.66
C GLU A 315 -11.26 -14.31 27.68
N VAL A 316 -10.63 -14.17 28.85
CA VAL A 316 -9.20 -14.42 29.04
C VAL A 316 -8.82 -15.85 28.62
N SER A 317 -9.62 -16.85 28.99
CA SER A 317 -9.40 -18.25 28.57
C SER A 317 -9.59 -18.46 27.06
N LYS A 318 -10.46 -17.71 26.38
CA LYS A 318 -10.59 -17.78 24.92
C LYS A 318 -9.36 -17.18 24.24
N ILE A 319 -8.89 -16.02 24.70
CA ILE A 319 -7.69 -15.37 24.17
C ILE A 319 -6.47 -16.27 24.38
N GLN A 320 -6.31 -16.84 25.57
CA GLN A 320 -5.19 -17.73 25.87
C GLN A 320 -5.17 -18.96 24.92
N ARG A 321 -6.31 -19.61 24.69
CA ARG A 321 -6.43 -20.72 23.73
C ARG A 321 -6.10 -20.30 22.29
N PHE A 322 -6.48 -19.09 21.89
CA PHE A 322 -6.12 -18.57 20.58
C PHE A 322 -4.60 -18.41 20.43
N PHE A 323 -3.93 -17.81 21.42
CA PHE A 323 -2.47 -17.68 21.41
C PHE A 323 -1.75 -19.02 21.51
N GLU A 324 -2.29 -20.01 22.22
CA GLU A 324 -1.74 -21.37 22.24
C GLU A 324 -1.75 -22.01 20.85
N ARG A 325 -2.90 -21.92 20.13
CA ARG A 325 -3.01 -22.42 18.75
C ARG A 325 -2.16 -21.64 17.75
N MET A 326 -1.94 -20.35 17.98
CA MET A 326 -1.09 -19.54 17.10
C MET A 326 0.40 -19.91 17.25
N ASN A 327 0.84 -20.29 18.45
CA ASN A 327 2.24 -20.63 18.72
C ASN A 327 2.58 -22.10 18.41
N SER A 328 1.62 -22.90 17.94
CA SER A 328 1.87 -24.27 17.51
C SER A 328 2.21 -24.31 16.01
N PRO A 329 3.37 -24.87 15.61
CA PRO A 329 3.76 -24.97 14.21
C PRO A 329 2.79 -25.81 13.37
N ILE A 330 2.61 -25.46 12.10
CA ILE A 330 1.81 -26.25 11.14
C ILE A 330 2.74 -27.17 10.33
N GLU A 331 2.72 -28.49 10.61
CA GLU A 331 3.39 -29.51 9.80
C GLU A 331 2.45 -30.20 8.79
N GLU A 332 3.04 -30.79 7.74
CA GLU A 332 2.33 -31.46 6.62
C GLU A 332 1.42 -32.63 7.08
N THR A 333 1.60 -33.15 8.29
CA THR A 333 0.85 -34.27 8.87
C THR A 333 0.09 -33.89 10.15
N GLY A 334 -0.92 -33.02 10.03
CA GLY A 334 -2.15 -33.00 10.85
C GLY A 334 -2.10 -32.95 12.39
N GLY A 335 -0.94 -32.90 13.02
CA GLY A 335 -0.76 -32.94 14.47
C GLY A 335 -0.14 -31.65 15.02
N PHE A 336 -0.64 -31.17 16.15
CA PHE A 336 -0.02 -30.11 16.93
C PHE A 336 1.15 -30.68 17.73
N VAL A 337 2.40 -30.31 17.40
CA VAL A 337 3.60 -30.71 18.17
C VAL A 337 4.19 -29.51 18.93
N GLN A 338 4.86 -29.82 20.03
CA GLN A 338 5.45 -28.94 21.02
C GLN A 338 6.61 -28.10 20.46
N LYS A 339 6.50 -26.78 20.71
CA LYS A 339 7.52 -25.70 20.72
C LYS A 339 8.87 -26.01 20.03
N HIS A 340 9.01 -25.55 18.78
CA HIS A 340 10.32 -25.05 18.32
C HIS A 340 10.49 -23.62 18.83
N ASP A 341 11.72 -23.22 19.16
CA ASP A 341 12.08 -21.83 19.45
C ASP A 341 11.95 -20.98 18.18
N ALA A 342 10.71 -20.68 17.79
CA ALA A 342 10.41 -19.68 16.80
C ALA A 342 11.06 -18.36 17.27
N PRO A 343 11.75 -17.61 16.39
CA PRO A 343 12.24 -16.29 16.76
C PRO A 343 11.06 -15.50 17.30
N ALA A 344 11.19 -15.02 18.53
CA ALA A 344 10.09 -14.42 19.26
C ALA A 344 9.40 -13.38 18.38
N ILE A 345 8.11 -13.58 18.12
CA ILE A 345 7.33 -12.76 17.18
C ILE A 345 7.48 -11.28 17.52
N PHE A 346 7.47 -10.94 18.81
CA PHE A 346 7.68 -9.57 19.30
C PHE A 346 9.08 -9.01 19.01
N HIS A 347 10.12 -9.85 18.99
CA HIS A 347 11.48 -9.43 18.68
C HIS A 347 11.63 -9.11 17.18
N VAL A 348 11.06 -9.94 16.30
CA VAL A 348 11.06 -9.68 14.85
C VAL A 348 10.22 -8.44 14.53
N VAL A 349 9.02 -8.34 15.09
CA VAL A 349 8.15 -7.16 14.96
C VAL A 349 8.85 -5.91 15.50
N GLY A 350 9.53 -6.01 16.64
CA GLY A 350 10.29 -4.92 17.25
C GLY A 350 11.42 -4.41 16.36
N ILE A 351 12.20 -5.32 15.77
CA ILE A 351 13.27 -4.97 14.81
C ILE A 351 12.69 -4.28 13.57
N VAL A 352 11.59 -4.78 13.00
CA VAL A 352 10.97 -4.18 11.81
C VAL A 352 10.45 -2.77 12.12
N ILE A 353 9.73 -2.59 13.24
CA ILE A 353 9.22 -1.28 13.66
C ILE A 353 10.37 -0.30 13.94
N ALA A 354 11.44 -0.76 14.61
CA ALA A 354 12.62 0.05 14.86
C ALA A 354 13.34 0.42 13.56
N GLY A 355 13.42 -0.49 12.58
CA GLY A 355 13.98 -0.22 11.25
C GLY A 355 13.23 0.89 10.52
N VAL A 356 11.89 0.86 10.54
CA VAL A 356 11.07 1.95 10.00
C VAL A 356 11.30 3.25 10.78
N GLY A 357 11.35 3.18 12.12
CA GLY A 357 11.61 4.34 12.95
C GLY A 357 12.95 5.01 12.61
N LEU A 358 14.00 4.21 12.38
CA LEU A 358 15.31 4.68 11.92
C LEU A 358 15.24 5.31 10.52
N MET A 359 14.52 4.68 9.59
CA MET A 359 14.26 5.27 8.27
C MET A 359 13.57 6.63 8.39
N LEU A 360 12.69 6.82 9.38
CA LEU A 360 11.99 8.08 9.57
C LEU A 360 12.83 9.17 10.23
N VAL A 361 13.64 8.81 11.22
CA VAL A 361 14.61 9.75 11.81
C VAL A 361 15.63 10.20 10.77
N THR A 362 16.11 9.29 9.93
CA THR A 362 17.01 9.64 8.83
C THR A 362 16.30 10.49 7.76
N ALA A 363 15.04 10.16 7.45
CA ALA A 363 14.22 10.96 6.55
C ALA A 363 13.95 12.39 7.07
N ALA A 364 14.00 12.64 8.38
CA ALA A 364 13.77 13.97 8.95
C ALA A 364 14.83 15.01 8.54
N PHE A 365 15.99 14.59 8.02
CA PHE A 365 17.05 15.51 7.59
C PHE A 365 16.85 16.08 6.19
N PHE A 366 15.98 15.47 5.37
CA PHE A 366 15.82 15.83 3.95
C PHE A 366 14.76 16.90 3.66
N PRO A 367 13.59 16.97 4.35
CA PRO A 367 12.59 18.00 4.08
C PRO A 367 13.13 19.41 4.29
N GLU A 368 12.74 20.36 3.45
CA GLU A 368 13.04 21.78 3.69
C GLU A 368 12.11 22.40 4.74
N ALA A 369 10.85 21.93 4.81
CA ALA A 369 9.85 22.41 5.75
C ALA A 369 10.15 21.96 7.21
N PRO A 370 10.27 22.90 8.18
CA PRO A 370 10.53 22.56 9.58
C PRO A 370 9.45 21.64 10.20
N SER A 371 8.20 21.80 9.79
CA SER A 371 7.08 20.95 10.22
C SER A 371 7.28 19.49 9.81
N ALA A 372 7.68 19.24 8.56
CA ALA A 372 7.91 17.90 8.04
C ALA A 372 9.12 17.21 8.71
N ARG A 373 10.18 17.97 9.01
CA ARG A 373 11.31 17.46 9.82
C ARG A 373 10.85 17.01 11.20
N LEU A 374 10.04 17.83 11.86
CA LEU A 374 9.51 17.55 13.18
C LEU A 374 8.60 16.32 13.18
N ILE A 375 7.72 16.18 12.18
CA ILE A 375 6.83 15.01 12.02
C ILE A 375 7.65 13.74 11.83
N ASN A 376 8.55 13.71 10.84
CA ASN A 376 9.35 12.53 10.54
C ASN A 376 10.24 12.16 11.73
N GLY A 377 10.82 13.15 12.40
CA GLY A 377 11.64 12.96 13.60
C GLY A 377 10.85 12.38 14.77
N LEU A 378 9.72 13.01 15.14
CA LEU A 378 8.88 12.56 16.26
C LEU A 378 8.27 11.18 15.98
N ALA A 379 7.71 10.98 14.79
CA ALA A 379 7.18 9.68 14.37
C ALA A 379 8.27 8.60 14.40
N GLY A 380 9.45 8.92 13.89
CA GLY A 380 10.61 8.02 13.90
C GLY A 380 11.03 7.64 15.32
N VAL A 381 11.13 8.60 16.23
CA VAL A 381 11.47 8.36 17.65
C VAL A 381 10.40 7.52 18.34
N VAL A 382 9.11 7.81 18.12
CA VAL A 382 8.01 7.02 18.68
C VAL A 382 8.07 5.57 18.19
N LEU A 383 8.30 5.36 16.88
CA LEU A 383 8.44 4.01 16.34
C LEU A 383 9.72 3.32 16.86
N LEU A 384 10.83 4.02 17.03
CA LEU A 384 12.03 3.44 17.66
C LEU A 384 11.75 3.00 19.10
N LEU A 385 11.03 3.80 19.88
CA LEU A 385 10.64 3.46 21.24
C LEU A 385 9.69 2.26 21.28
N ILE A 386 8.68 2.24 20.40
CA ILE A 386 7.77 1.09 20.26
C ILE A 386 8.56 -0.16 19.84
N GLY A 387 9.39 -0.06 18.81
CA GLY A 387 10.21 -1.18 18.33
C GLY A 387 11.14 -1.73 19.41
N TRP A 388 11.77 -0.84 20.18
CA TRP A 388 12.60 -1.21 21.33
C TRP A 388 11.80 -1.88 22.45
N LEU A 389 10.64 -1.34 22.81
CA LEU A 389 9.73 -1.96 23.79
C LEU A 389 9.32 -3.37 23.36
N PHE A 390 8.96 -3.54 22.09
CA PHE A 390 8.61 -4.84 21.51
C PHE A 390 9.76 -5.83 21.53
N ALA A 391 10.98 -5.38 21.19
CA ALA A 391 12.17 -6.21 21.28
C ALA A 391 12.48 -6.66 22.73
N ARG A 392 12.13 -5.84 23.73
CA ARG A 392 12.35 -6.10 25.17
C ARG A 392 11.25 -6.88 25.86
N MET A 393 10.00 -6.82 25.38
CA MET A 393 8.86 -7.50 26.00
C MET A 393 9.05 -9.02 26.10
N GLU A 394 9.87 -9.62 25.24
CA GLU A 394 10.16 -11.06 25.32
C GLU A 394 11.34 -11.39 26.26
N THR A 395 12.37 -10.53 26.37
CA THR A 395 13.50 -10.79 27.31
C THR A 395 13.02 -10.93 28.75
N SER A 396 12.08 -10.09 29.20
CA SER A 396 11.48 -10.21 30.53
C SER A 396 10.57 -11.44 30.68
N ARG A 397 10.15 -12.07 29.59
CA ARG A 397 9.22 -13.21 29.59
C ARG A 397 9.95 -14.54 29.67
N ASN A 398 11.14 -14.67 29.07
CA ASN A 398 11.99 -15.85 29.29
C ASN A 398 12.49 -15.92 30.74
N ASP A 399 12.86 -14.79 31.34
CA ASP A 399 13.37 -14.74 32.72
C ASP A 399 12.32 -15.17 33.77
N ARG A 400 11.02 -14.96 33.50
CA ARG A 400 9.91 -15.35 34.41
C ARG A 400 9.45 -16.80 34.26
N VAL A 401 9.90 -17.50 33.22
CA VAL A 401 9.59 -18.94 33.03
C VAL A 401 10.73 -19.82 33.55
N SER A 402 11.92 -19.24 33.77
CA SER A 402 13.11 -19.90 34.34
C SER A 402 13.26 -19.81 35.86
N THR A 403 12.33 -19.17 36.57
CA THR A 403 12.23 -19.10 38.04
C THR A 403 10.88 -19.64 38.47
#